data_AF-A0A920QV63-F1
#
_entry.id   AF-A0A920QV63-F1
#
_cell.length_a   1.000
_cell.length_b   1.000
_cell.length_c   1.000
_cell.angle_alpha   90.00
_cell.angle_beta   90.00
_cell.angle_gamma   90.00
#
_symmetry.space_group_name_H-M   'P 1'
#
loop_
_entity.id
_entity.type
_entity.pdbx_description
1 polymer ?
#
loop_
_entity_poly.entity_id
_entity_poly.type
_entity_poly.pdbx_seq_one_letter_code
_entity_poly.pdbx_strand_id
1 'polypeptide(L)' 'MAEVLLNNPKFLNTIMKTSPKSAGYDEENILIESGLSLIAGIDEVGKGALAGPVVAGAVILPPSPNKLGLMESEIVN' A
#
# COMPACT_ATOMS: atom_id res chain seq x y z
N MET A 1 5.68 -13.19 -13.37
CA MET A 1 6.43 -12.28 -12.47
C MET A 1 6.10 -12.55 -11.00
N ALA A 2 4.82 -12.58 -10.58
CA ALA A 2 4.41 -12.91 -9.20
C ALA A 2 4.92 -14.29 -8.71
N GLU A 3 4.98 -15.28 -9.60
CA GLU A 3 5.47 -16.63 -9.30
C GLU A 3 6.98 -16.68 -8.94
N VAL A 4 7.79 -15.75 -9.47
CA VAL A 4 9.22 -15.63 -9.13
C VAL A 4 9.40 -15.09 -7.70
N LEU A 5 8.49 -14.22 -7.25
CA LEU A 5 8.53 -13.63 -5.91
C LEU A 5 8.09 -14.64 -4.85
N LEU A 6 7.04 -15.42 -5.11
CA LEU A 6 6.56 -16.45 -4.17
C LEU A 6 7.58 -17.58 -3.94
N ASN A 7 8.45 -17.86 -4.92
CA ASN A 7 9.55 -18.82 -4.80
C ASN A 7 10.81 -18.25 -4.12
N ASN A 8 10.81 -16.97 -3.74
CA ASN A 8 11.93 -16.34 -3.04
C ASN A 8 11.70 -16.40 -1.51
N PRO A 9 12.48 -17.19 -0.75
CA PRO A 9 12.28 -17.35 0.69
C PRO A 9 12.51 -16.04 1.47
N LYS A 10 13.30 -15.08 0.94
CA LYS A 10 13.39 -13.74 1.53
C LYS A 10 12.07 -13.00 1.41
N PHE A 11 11.46 -13.00 0.23
CA PHE A 11 10.17 -12.36 -0.01
C PHE A 11 9.10 -12.99 0.88
N LEU A 12 8.99 -14.32 0.92
CA LEU A 12 8.01 -15.03 1.75
C LEU A 12 8.14 -14.69 3.25
N ASN A 13 9.36 -14.60 3.75
CA ASN A 13 9.59 -14.19 5.14
C ASN A 13 9.24 -12.70 5.38
N THR A 14 9.44 -11.84 4.37
CA THR A 14 9.03 -10.43 4.42
C THR A 14 7.51 -10.28 4.52
N ILE A 15 6.73 -10.93 3.64
CA ILE A 15 5.25 -10.89 3.70
C ILE A 15 4.72 -11.49 5.01
N MET A 16 5.38 -12.49 5.59
CA MET A 16 4.99 -13.02 6.91
C MET A 16 5.36 -12.10 8.08
N LYS A 17 6.31 -11.17 7.89
CA LYS A 17 6.72 -10.18 8.91
C LYS A 17 5.90 -8.90 8.85
N THR A 18 5.36 -8.54 7.68
CA THR A 18 4.45 -7.40 7.56
C THR A 18 3.16 -7.73 8.31
N SER A 19 2.94 -7.05 9.43
CA SER A 19 1.70 -7.07 10.19
C SER A 19 1.24 -5.63 10.33
N PRO A 20 0.02 -5.23 9.93
CA PRO A 20 -0.44 -3.87 10.05
C PRO A 20 -0.42 -3.46 11.53
N LYS A 21 0.61 -2.73 11.95
CA LYS A 21 0.77 -2.32 13.36
C LYS A 21 0.22 -0.93 13.62
N SER A 22 0.24 -0.06 12.61
CA SER A 22 -0.20 1.33 12.70
C SER A 22 -0.48 1.88 11.29
N ALA A 23 -1.26 2.97 11.21
CA ALA A 23 -1.33 3.76 9.98
C ALA A 23 0.05 4.40 9.73
N GLY A 24 0.69 4.10 8.60
CA GLY A 24 2.05 4.52 8.29
C GLY A 24 2.56 3.87 7.00
N TYR A 25 3.87 3.98 6.74
CA TYR A 25 4.56 3.38 5.59
C TYR A 25 5.49 2.22 5.99
N ASP A 26 5.30 1.65 7.17
CA ASP A 26 6.24 0.69 7.75
C ASP A 26 6.30 -0.61 6.92
N GLU A 27 5.15 -1.07 6.46
CA GLU A 27 5.02 -2.24 5.60
C GLU A 27 5.65 -2.01 4.23
N GLU A 28 5.42 -0.85 3.61
CA GLU A 28 6.02 -0.47 2.34
C GLU A 28 7.54 -0.36 2.46
N ASN A 29 8.05 0.23 3.53
CA ASN A 29 9.49 0.34 3.77
C ASN A 29 10.15 -1.04 3.87
N ILE A 30 9.53 -1.97 4.60
CA ILE A 30 10.00 -3.36 4.71
C ILE A 30 10.04 -4.04 3.33
N LEU A 31 9.04 -3.80 2.49
CA LEU A 31 8.97 -4.33 1.13
C LEU A 31 10.02 -3.70 0.21
N ILE A 32 10.24 -2.38 0.30
CA ILE A 32 11.28 -1.65 -0.45
C ILE A 32 12.67 -2.17 -0.08
N GLU A 33 12.96 -2.32 1.22
CA GLU A 33 14.22 -2.88 1.72
C GLU A 33 14.45 -4.33 1.26
N SER A 34 13.38 -5.08 0.99
CA SER A 34 13.45 -6.43 0.42
C SER A 34 13.75 -6.47 -1.08
N GLY A 35 13.83 -5.30 -1.74
CA GLY A 35 14.18 -5.13 -3.16
C GLY A 35 12.98 -4.91 -4.09
N LEU A 36 11.80 -4.62 -3.56
CA LEU A 36 10.60 -4.34 -4.36
C LEU A 36 10.51 -2.83 -4.62
N SER A 37 10.40 -2.44 -5.88
CA SER A 37 10.34 -1.02 -6.27
C SER A 37 8.94 -0.54 -6.67
N LEU A 38 7.99 -1.46 -6.86
CA LEU A 38 6.61 -1.17 -7.26
C LEU A 38 5.66 -1.73 -6.22
N ILE A 39 5.12 -0.85 -5.38
CA ILE A 39 4.17 -1.19 -4.31
C ILE A 39 2.92 -0.35 -4.52
N ALA A 40 1.75 -1.00 -4.54
CA ALA A 40 0.47 -0.34 -4.69
C ALA A 40 -0.34 -0.42 -3.40
N GLY A 41 -0.79 0.72 -2.89
CA GLY A 41 -1.86 0.78 -1.88
C GLY A 41 -3.21 0.58 -2.57
N ILE A 42 -4.08 -0.22 -1.97
CA ILE A 42 -5.43 -0.53 -2.48
C ILE A 42 -6.45 -0.13 -1.41
N ASP A 43 -7.50 0.57 -1.81
CA ASP A 43 -8.59 0.94 -0.91
C ASP A 43 -9.94 0.90 -1.64
N GLU A 44 -11.01 0.64 -0.90
CA GLU A 44 -12.37 0.54 -1.40
C GLU A 44 -13.34 1.52 -0.75
N VAL A 45 -14.31 1.97 -1.54
CA VAL A 45 -15.40 2.85 -1.10
C VAL A 45 -16.74 2.21 -1.42
N GLY A 46 -17.72 2.42 -0.54
CA GLY A 46 -19.12 2.02 -0.77
C GLY A 46 -19.56 0.75 -0.06
N LYS A 47 -18.70 0.08 0.72
CA LYS A 47 -19.04 -1.14 1.49
C LYS A 47 -20.19 -0.95 2.51
N GLY A 48 -20.46 0.28 2.93
CA GLY A 48 -21.55 0.64 3.85
C GLY A 48 -22.75 1.34 3.20
N ALA A 49 -22.77 1.49 1.86
CA ALA A 49 -23.85 2.17 1.17
C ALA A 49 -25.11 1.28 1.10
N LEU A 50 -26.29 1.86 1.30
CA LEU A 50 -27.58 1.16 1.23
C LEU A 50 -27.88 0.63 -0.19
N ALA A 51 -27.35 1.32 -1.21
CA ALA A 51 -27.35 0.90 -2.61
C ALA A 51 -26.23 1.63 -3.36
N GLY A 52 -25.75 1.02 -4.45
CA GLY A 52 -24.64 1.54 -5.27
C GLY A 52 -23.48 0.54 -5.39
N PRO A 53 -22.59 0.71 -6.38
CA PRO A 53 -21.44 -0.18 -6.54
C PRO A 53 -20.38 0.07 -5.45
N VAL A 54 -19.65 -0.99 -5.10
CA VAL A 54 -18.37 -0.86 -4.40
C VAL A 54 -17.31 -0.54 -5.46
N VAL A 55 -16.50 0.48 -5.21
CA VAL A 55 -15.42 0.91 -6.10
C VAL A 55 -14.11 0.74 -5.36
N ALA A 56 -13.12 0.11 -6.01
CA ALA A 56 -11.76 -0.01 -5.48
C ALA A 56 -10.78 0.76 -6.36
N GLY A 57 -9.78 1.38 -5.73
CA GLY A 57 -8.67 2.07 -6.39
C GLY A 57 -7.33 1.46 -6.02
N ALA A 58 -6.32 1.67 -6.86
CA ALA A 58 -4.93 1.29 -6.58
C ALA A 58 -3.99 2.44 -6.93
N VAL A 59 -3.05 2.76 -6.03
CA VAL A 59 -2.07 3.84 -6.21
C VAL A 59 -0.67 3.31 -5.94
N ILE A 60 0.23 3.50 -6.90
CA ILE A 60 1.67 3.26 -6.71
C ILE A 60 2.33 4.60 -6.37
N LEU A 61 2.85 4.72 -5.15
CA LEU A 61 3.61 5.90 -4.73
C LEU A 61 5.10 5.74 -5.10
N PRO A 62 5.82 6.84 -5.36
CA PRO A 62 7.26 6.77 -5.48
C PRO A 62 7.88 6.32 -4.14
N PRO A 63 9.02 5.58 -4.16
CA PRO A 63 9.65 4.96 -2.98
C PRO A 63 10.21 5.96 -1.94
N SER A 64 9.89 7.24 -2.04
CA SER A 64 10.18 8.28 -1.05
C SER A 64 8.95 9.19 -0.89
N PRO A 65 7.84 8.66 -0.35
CA PRO A 65 6.57 9.38 -0.25
C PRO A 65 6.67 10.62 0.64
N ASN A 66 7.65 10.70 1.56
CA ASN A 66 7.91 11.88 2.40
C ASN A 66 8.22 13.17 1.61
N LYS A 67 8.42 13.10 0.29
CA LYS A 67 8.55 14.25 -0.62
C LYS A 67 7.28 14.59 -1.39
N LEU A 68 6.30 13.68 -1.47
CA LEU A 68 4.95 14.09 -1.84
C LEU A 68 4.40 14.80 -0.63
N GLY A 69 4.38 16.13 -0.68
CA GLY A 69 3.58 16.92 0.24
C GLY A 69 2.15 16.41 0.15
N LEU A 70 1.78 15.54 1.08
CA LEU A 70 0.40 15.36 1.49
C LEU A 70 0.04 16.72 2.09
N MET A 71 -0.31 17.68 1.23
CA MET A 71 -1.07 18.81 1.67
C MET A 71 -2.32 18.19 2.26
N GLU A 72 -2.46 18.24 3.58
CA GLU A 72 -3.76 18.12 4.20
C GLU A 72 -4.65 19.17 3.53
N SER A 73 -5.40 18.75 2.52
CA SER A 73 -6.47 19.55 1.96
C SER A 73 -7.67 19.40 2.88
N GLU A 74 -7.53 19.85 4.13
CA GLU A 74 -8.67 20.45 4.80
C GLU A 74 -8.78 21.90 4.32
N ILE A 75 -10.01 22.38 4.20
CA ILE A 75 -10.43 23.70 3.72
C ILE A 75 -10.71 23.78 2.22
N VAL A 76 -11.97 23.48 1.86
CA VAL A 76 -12.79 24.41 1.06
C VAL A 76 -14.22 24.41 1.65
N ASN A 77 -14.54 25.51 2.35
CA ASN A 77 -15.83 26.07 2.81
C ASN A 77 -17.01 25.15 3.18
#